data_AF-A0A518HFT6-F1
#
_entry.id   AF-A0A518HFT6-F1
#
_cell.length_a   1.000
_cell.length_b   1.000
_cell.length_c   1.000
_cell.angle_alpha   90.00
_cell.angle_beta   90.00
_cell.angle_gamma   90.00
#
_symmetry.space_group_name_H-M   'P 1'
#
loop_
_entity.id
_entity.type
_entity.pdbx_description
1 polymer ?
#
loop_
_entity_poly.entity_id
_entity_poly.type
_entity_poly.pdbx_seq_one_letter_code
_entity_poly.pdbx_strand_id
1 'polypeptide(L)'
;MRLITSDEHWPYKEAVLQAYGVEATATPSGRPIRSPRKVAPPSPRYAAVHKVRRLGRVARLVIRLALGTAALLAAALAGSAVNHVVNVPLLEPHHLTDRYRNARKARRTCRFFKDWEAREATTSYTLYGYNFCWPVRTLRVRSPDGLGPGRTPAMAVSLADQVWSLAE
;
A
#
# COMPACT_ATOMS: atom_id res chain seq x y z
N MET A 1 0.95 -2.92 14.19
CA MET A 1 0.76 -2.57 12.76
C MET A 1 1.15 -3.76 11.88
N ARG A 2 0.34 -4.07 10.86
CA ARG A 2 0.61 -5.10 9.84
C ARG A 2 1.73 -4.59 8.91
N LEU A 3 2.59 -5.49 8.46
CA LEU A 3 3.74 -5.19 7.59
C LEU A 3 3.32 -4.43 6.32
N ILE A 4 4.03 -3.35 5.99
CA ILE A 4 3.96 -2.65 4.70
C ILE A 4 5.06 -3.21 3.79
N THR A 5 4.70 -3.54 2.56
CA THR A 5 5.63 -3.99 1.52
C THR A 5 5.56 -3.08 0.30
N SER A 6 6.67 -2.85 -0.41
CA SER A 6 6.67 -2.07 -1.65
C SER A 6 7.77 -2.48 -2.65
N ASP A 7 7.76 -1.89 -3.84
CA ASP A 7 8.79 -2.05 -4.88
C ASP A 7 9.94 -1.02 -4.78
N GLU A 8 10.13 -0.43 -3.60
CA GLU A 8 11.24 0.48 -3.28
C GLU A 8 11.21 1.83 -4.00
N HIS A 9 10.02 2.38 -4.28
CA HIS A 9 9.95 3.76 -4.73
C HIS A 9 10.46 4.72 -3.64
N TRP A 10 11.41 5.59 -3.99
CA TRP A 10 12.15 6.46 -3.06
C TRP A 10 11.26 7.26 -2.07
N PRO A 11 10.16 7.92 -2.50
CA PRO A 11 9.29 8.68 -1.60
C PRO A 11 8.55 7.84 -0.55
N TYR A 12 8.41 6.52 -0.73
CA TYR A 12 7.54 5.71 0.14
C TYR A 12 8.00 5.66 1.58
N LYS A 13 9.31 5.66 1.85
CA LYS A 13 9.80 5.66 3.23
C LYS A 13 9.29 6.90 3.98
N GLU A 14 9.44 8.07 3.35
CA GLU A 14 9.01 9.35 3.93
C GLU A 14 7.49 9.42 4.02
N ALA A 15 6.76 8.99 2.99
CA ALA A 15 5.30 8.96 3.02
C ALA A 15 4.76 8.04 4.14
N VAL A 16 5.38 6.88 4.38
CA VAL A 16 5.01 5.96 5.46
C VAL A 16 5.29 6.60 6.83
N LEU A 17 6.43 7.30 6.98
CA LEU A 17 6.72 8.07 8.20
C LEU A 17 5.76 9.24 8.39
N GLN A 18 5.34 9.90 7.31
CA GLN A 18 4.41 11.01 7.40
C GLN A 18 3.02 10.55 7.83
N ALA A 19 2.56 9.39 7.33
CA ALA A 19 1.26 8.82 7.67
C ALA A 19 1.22 8.15 9.05
N TYR A 20 2.27 7.40 9.40
CA TYR A 20 2.26 6.53 10.59
C TYR A 20 3.32 6.88 11.63
N GLY A 21 4.17 7.86 11.38
CA GLY A 21 5.24 8.26 12.30
C GLY A 21 4.71 8.92 13.57
N VAL A 22 5.48 8.79 14.65
CA VAL A 22 5.25 9.47 15.92
C VAL A 22 6.16 10.70 15.98
N GLU A 23 5.66 11.81 16.51
CA GLU A 23 6.50 13.00 16.68
C GLU A 23 7.55 12.78 17.76
N ALA A 24 8.83 12.93 17.39
CA ALA A 24 9.92 13.00 18.34
C ALA A 24 10.02 14.43 18.88
N THR A 25 9.68 14.61 20.15
CA THR A 25 9.79 15.89 20.87
C THR A 25 11.15 16.06 21.56
N ALA A 26 11.85 14.96 21.80
CA ALA A 26 13.18 14.93 22.40
C ALA A 26 14.15 14.03 21.64
N THR A 27 15.43 14.39 21.69
CA THR A 27 16.55 13.56 21.20
C THR A 27 16.73 12.32 22.08
N PRO A 28 17.44 11.28 21.61
CA PRO A 28 17.77 10.11 22.45
C PRO A 28 18.52 10.46 23.74
N SER A 29 19.19 11.61 23.81
CA SER A 29 19.86 12.14 25.00
C SER A 29 18.97 13.04 25.88
N GLY A 30 17.66 13.12 25.60
CA GLY A 30 16.67 13.85 26.40
C GLY A 30 16.58 15.36 26.11
N ARG A 31 17.37 15.91 25.18
CA ARG A 31 17.27 17.33 24.82
C ARG A 31 16.06 17.61 23.93
N PRO A 32 15.33 18.73 24.13
CA PRO A 32 14.22 19.13 23.27
C PRO A 32 14.66 19.31 21.81
N ILE A 33 13.82 18.86 20.87
CA ILE A 33 14.05 19.04 19.43
C ILE A 33 13.37 20.33 18.96
N ARG A 34 14.14 21.24 18.35
CA ARG A 34 13.62 22.53 17.82
C ARG A 34 12.68 22.39 16.63
N SER A 35 12.76 21.29 15.88
CA SER A 35 11.88 20.99 14.75
C SER A 35 11.47 19.52 14.84
N PRO A 36 10.30 19.22 15.44
CA PRO A 36 9.82 17.86 15.63
C PRO A 36 9.88 17.09 14.31
N ARG A 37 10.47 15.90 14.34
CA ARG A 37 10.50 15.00 13.19
C ARG A 37 9.67 13.78 13.49
N LYS A 38 8.96 13.28 12.48
CA LYS A 38 8.27 11.99 12.58
C LYS A 38 9.30 10.87 12.54
N VAL A 39 9.37 10.12 13.63
CA VAL A 39 10.16 8.90 13.73
C VAL A 39 9.26 7.69 13.54
N ALA A 40 9.85 6.59 13.10
CA ALA A 40 9.13 5.34 13.03
C ALA A 40 8.63 4.97 14.44
N PRO A 41 7.32 4.70 14.65
CA PRO A 41 6.88 4.10 15.90
C PRO A 41 7.64 2.80 16.22
N PRO A 42 7.41 2.22 17.40
CA PRO A 42 7.92 0.87 17.71
C PRO A 42 7.33 -0.23 16.81
N SER A 43 6.18 0.05 16.16
CA SER A 43 5.36 -0.97 15.49
C SER A 43 5.33 -0.98 13.94
N PRO A 44 5.79 0.02 13.16
CA PRO A 44 5.72 -0.02 11.71
C PRO A 44 6.86 -0.91 11.19
N ARG A 45 6.49 -1.82 10.32
CA ARG A 45 7.42 -2.68 9.61
C ARG A 45 7.27 -2.30 8.15
N TYR A 46 8.30 -1.72 7.57
CA TYR A 46 8.32 -1.40 6.15
C TYR A 46 9.49 -2.12 5.51
N ALA A 47 9.18 -3.07 4.64
CA ALA A 47 10.15 -3.78 3.83
C ALA A 47 9.90 -3.48 2.35
N ALA A 48 10.96 -3.40 1.56
CA ALA A 48 10.88 -3.16 0.14
C ALA A 48 11.57 -4.30 -0.62
N VAL A 49 11.06 -4.59 -1.81
CA VAL A 49 11.68 -5.52 -2.75
C VAL A 49 12.51 -4.71 -3.74
N HIS A 50 13.83 -4.75 -3.59
CA HIS A 50 14.79 -4.21 -4.53
C HIS A 50 14.99 -5.17 -5.71
N LYS A 51 14.61 -4.73 -6.90
CA LYS A 51 14.80 -5.50 -8.15
C LYS A 51 16.19 -5.18 -8.72
N VAL A 52 17.16 -6.08 -8.53
CA VAL A 52 18.46 -6.01 -9.18
C VAL A 52 18.27 -6.35 -10.65
N ARG A 53 18.61 -5.41 -11.54
CA ARG A 53 18.48 -5.58 -12.98
C ARG A 53 19.84 -5.73 -13.66
N ARG A 54 19.91 -6.60 -14.67
CA ARG A 54 21.04 -6.74 -15.60
C ARG A 54 20.49 -6.75 -17.01
N LEU A 55 21.05 -5.92 -17.89
CA LEU A 55 20.61 -5.79 -19.29
C LEU A 55 19.09 -5.58 -19.42
N GLY A 56 18.51 -4.73 -18.57
CA GLY A 56 17.07 -4.42 -18.57
C GLY A 56 16.15 -5.52 -18.01
N ARG A 57 16.67 -6.70 -17.67
CA ARG A 57 15.91 -7.82 -17.08
C ARG A 57 16.13 -7.88 -15.58
N VAL A 58 15.12 -8.36 -14.83
CA VAL A 58 15.26 -8.61 -13.39
C VAL A 58 16.12 -9.87 -13.21
N ALA A 59 17.31 -9.70 -12.62
CA ALA A 59 18.26 -10.79 -12.38
C ALA A 59 18.11 -11.38 -10.97
N ARG A 60 17.77 -10.53 -9.99
CA ARG A 60 17.61 -10.95 -8.59
C ARG A 60 16.67 -10.02 -7.84
N LEU A 61 15.95 -10.55 -6.86
CA LEU A 61 15.21 -9.78 -5.87
C LEU A 61 16.01 -9.73 -4.56
N VAL A 62 16.11 -8.54 -3.97
CA VAL A 62 16.76 -8.31 -2.67
C VAL A 62 15.75 -7.66 -1.76
N ILE A 63 15.57 -8.17 -0.54
CA ILE A 63 14.68 -7.58 0.45
C ILE A 63 15.47 -6.52 1.23
N ARG A 64 14.93 -5.30 1.31
CA ARG A 64 15.47 -4.20 2.11
C ARG A 64 14.50 -3.84 3.21
N LEU A 65 14.93 -3.94 4.46
CA LEU A 65 14.16 -3.46 5.60
C LEU A 65 14.41 -1.97 5.76
N ALA A 66 13.40 -1.15 5.47
CA ALA A 66 13.50 0.30 5.49
C ALA A 66 13.11 0.92 6.84
N LEU A 67 12.14 0.31 7.55
CA LEU A 67 11.72 0.69 8.90
C LEU A 67 11.44 -0.57 9.75
N GLY A 68 11.92 -0.59 10.99
CA GLY A 68 11.74 -1.69 11.95
C GLY A 68 12.99 -2.58 12.10
N THR A 69 12.83 -3.72 12.77
CA THR A 69 13.89 -4.71 13.00
C THR A 69 13.61 -6.04 12.29
N ALA A 70 14.65 -6.85 12.08
CA ALA A 70 14.51 -8.16 11.44
C ALA A 70 13.58 -9.10 12.22
N ALA A 71 13.65 -9.09 13.55
CA ALA A 71 12.76 -9.87 14.42
C ALA A 71 11.29 -9.45 14.25
N LEU A 72 11.02 -8.14 14.19
CA LEU A 72 9.68 -7.61 13.96
C LEU A 72 9.17 -8.02 12.57
N LEU A 73 10.00 -7.93 11.54
CA LEU A 73 9.63 -8.37 10.18
C LEU A 73 9.26 -9.87 10.17
N ALA A 74 10.10 -10.72 10.76
CA ALA A 74 9.86 -12.16 10.82
C ALA A 74 8.54 -12.49 11.53
N ALA A 75 8.28 -11.87 12.69
CA ALA A 75 7.02 -12.05 13.41
C ALA A 75 5.80 -11.61 12.59
N ALA A 76 5.92 -10.54 11.79
CA ALA A 76 4.82 -10.08 10.94
C ALA A 76 4.52 -11.03 9.77
N LEU A 77 5.58 -11.58 9.17
CA LEU A 77 5.45 -12.57 8.10
C LEU A 77 4.88 -13.89 8.63
N ALA A 78 5.29 -14.32 9.82
CA ALA A 78 4.75 -15.52 10.46
C ALA A 78 3.24 -15.37 10.78
N GLY A 79 2.80 -14.20 11.25
CA GLY A 79 1.39 -13.93 11.56
C GLY A 79 0.52 -13.51 10.36
N SER A 80 1.08 -13.49 9.14
CA SER A 80 0.35 -13.07 7.94
C SER A 80 -0.50 -14.22 7.39
N ALA A 81 -1.79 -13.97 7.16
CA ALA A 81 -2.71 -14.96 6.60
C ALA A 81 -2.57 -15.15 5.08
N VAL A 82 -1.88 -14.23 4.39
CA VAL A 82 -1.86 -14.18 2.92
C VAL A 82 -0.49 -14.55 2.36
N ASN A 83 0.59 -14.16 3.05
CA ASN A 83 1.95 -14.43 2.58
C ASN A 83 3.00 -14.32 3.69
N HIS A 84 3.97 -15.23 3.67
CA HIS A 84 5.07 -15.34 4.63
C HIS A 84 6.42 -14.82 4.11
N VAL A 85 6.44 -14.19 2.93
CA VAL A 85 7.65 -13.58 2.33
C VAL A 85 7.38 -12.11 1.98
N VAL A 86 8.41 -11.25 2.03
CA VAL A 86 8.27 -9.87 1.51
C VAL A 86 8.12 -9.93 -0.01
N ASN A 87 6.96 -9.52 -0.51
CA ASN A 87 6.68 -9.48 -1.94
C ASN A 87 5.91 -8.22 -2.34
N VAL A 88 5.89 -7.94 -3.65
CA VAL A 88 5.17 -6.82 -4.27
C VAL A 88 3.81 -7.16 -4.90
N PRO A 89 3.45 -8.42 -5.22
CA PRO A 89 2.14 -8.76 -5.79
C PRO A 89 0.93 -8.27 -4.99
N LEU A 90 1.07 -7.97 -3.69
CA LEU A 90 -0.03 -7.40 -2.90
C LEU A 90 -0.34 -5.94 -3.29
N LEU A 91 0.65 -5.17 -3.76
CA LEU A 91 0.45 -3.80 -4.23
C LEU A 91 0.06 -3.72 -5.72
N GLU A 92 0.48 -4.69 -6.51
CA GLU A 92 0.33 -4.66 -7.96
C GLU A 92 -1.12 -4.52 -8.44
N PRO A 93 -2.14 -5.19 -7.85
CA PRO A 93 -3.54 -5.01 -8.22
C PRO A 93 -4.03 -3.57 -8.07
N HIS A 94 -3.58 -2.87 -7.02
CA HIS A 94 -3.92 -1.46 -6.81
C HIS A 94 -3.31 -0.58 -7.90
N HIS A 95 -2.01 -0.76 -8.19
CA HIS A 95 -1.33 0.01 -9.23
C HIS A 95 -1.92 -0.26 -10.63
N LEU A 96 -2.26 -1.51 -10.94
CA LEU A 96 -2.89 -1.86 -12.21
C LEU A 96 -4.29 -1.26 -12.31
N THR A 97 -5.08 -1.33 -11.23
CA THR A 97 -6.42 -0.73 -11.20
C THR A 97 -6.37 0.78 -11.39
N ASP A 98 -5.47 1.47 -10.69
CA ASP A 98 -5.27 2.91 -10.81
C ASP A 98 -4.90 3.30 -12.24
N ARG A 99 -3.97 2.57 -12.88
CA ARG A 99 -3.60 2.81 -14.28
C ARG A 99 -4.70 2.47 -15.29
N TYR A 100 -5.50 1.44 -14.99
CA TYR A 100 -6.60 1.02 -15.87
C TYR A 100 -7.75 2.02 -15.85
N ARG A 101 -8.10 2.54 -14.67
CA ARG A 101 -9.23 3.47 -14.50
C ARG A 101 -8.84 4.94 -14.67
N ASN A 102 -7.57 5.28 -14.49
CA ASN A 102 -7.07 6.62 -14.72
C ASN A 102 -6.19 6.67 -15.99
N ALA A 103 -6.80 7.07 -17.11
CA ALA A 103 -6.11 7.20 -18.40
C ALA A 103 -4.93 8.19 -18.38
N ARG A 104 -4.84 9.07 -17.37
CA ARG A 104 -3.71 10.00 -17.18
C ARG A 104 -2.53 9.36 -16.43
N LYS A 105 -2.75 8.18 -15.82
CA LYS A 105 -1.70 7.35 -15.21
C LYS A 105 -1.32 6.13 -16.05
N ALA A 106 -1.99 5.93 -17.19
CA ALA A 106 -1.64 4.87 -18.13
C ALA A 106 -0.21 5.04 -18.67
N ARG A 107 0.40 3.92 -19.09
CA ARG A 107 1.78 3.93 -19.59
C ARG A 107 1.84 4.67 -20.94
N ARG A 108 2.78 5.63 -21.08
CA ARG A 108 2.98 6.42 -22.32
C ARG A 108 1.72 7.15 -22.80
N THR A 109 0.95 7.71 -21.87
CA THR A 109 -0.22 8.53 -22.18
C THR A 109 0.17 9.98 -22.48
N CYS A 110 -0.53 10.61 -23.43
CA CYS A 110 -0.46 12.06 -23.66
C CYS A 110 -1.48 12.83 -22.82
N ARG A 111 -2.25 12.16 -21.96
CA ARG A 111 -3.24 12.79 -21.08
C ARG A 111 -2.58 13.11 -19.75
N PHE A 112 -2.56 14.37 -19.36
CA PHE A 112 -2.00 14.81 -18.08
C PHE A 112 -3.01 15.67 -17.31
N PHE A 113 -2.76 15.84 -16.01
CA PHE A 113 -3.47 16.81 -15.18
C PHE A 113 -2.76 18.16 -15.27
N LYS A 114 -3.53 19.23 -15.45
CA LYS A 114 -3.05 20.61 -15.32
C LYS A 114 -3.28 21.16 -13.91
N ASP A 115 -4.30 20.64 -13.24
CA ASP A 115 -4.69 21.02 -11.90
C ASP A 115 -4.32 19.91 -10.90
N TRP A 116 -3.83 20.32 -9.74
CA TRP A 116 -3.38 19.42 -8.68
C TRP A 116 -4.56 18.78 -7.95
N GLU A 117 -5.59 19.56 -7.66
CA GLU A 117 -6.77 19.09 -6.91
C GLU A 117 -7.50 18.00 -7.70
N ALA A 118 -7.68 18.20 -9.01
CA ALA A 118 -8.24 17.20 -9.91
C ALA A 118 -7.42 15.90 -9.92
N ARG A 119 -6.09 15.99 -9.84
CA ARG A 119 -5.18 14.83 -9.78
C ARG A 119 -5.36 14.06 -8.48
N GLU A 120 -5.45 14.78 -7.37
CA GLU A 120 -5.65 14.20 -6.05
C GLU A 120 -7.04 13.57 -5.93
N ALA A 121 -8.09 14.30 -6.30
CA ALA A 121 -9.48 13.83 -6.32
C ALA A 121 -9.64 12.56 -7.17
N THR A 122 -9.03 12.51 -8.37
CA THR A 122 -9.09 11.29 -9.22
C THR A 122 -8.37 10.11 -8.56
N THR A 123 -7.24 10.37 -7.88
CA THR A 123 -6.49 9.32 -7.17
C THR A 123 -7.31 8.78 -6.01
N SER A 124 -7.89 9.66 -5.20
CA SER A 124 -8.78 9.31 -4.10
C SER A 124 -9.99 8.54 -4.62
N TYR A 125 -10.69 9.05 -5.64
CA TYR A 125 -11.83 8.39 -6.25
C TYR A 125 -11.51 6.96 -6.69
N THR A 126 -10.36 6.76 -7.37
CA THR A 126 -9.98 5.43 -7.85
C THR A 126 -9.62 4.49 -6.69
N LEU A 127 -8.93 4.99 -5.66
CA LEU A 127 -8.53 4.22 -4.49
C LEU A 127 -9.74 3.82 -3.63
N TYR A 128 -10.62 4.77 -3.31
CA TYR A 128 -11.84 4.52 -2.54
C TYR A 128 -12.83 3.66 -3.34
N GLY A 129 -12.99 3.93 -4.63
CA GLY A 129 -13.80 3.11 -5.53
C GLY A 129 -13.35 1.64 -5.52
N TYR A 130 -12.05 1.38 -5.62
CA TYR A 130 -11.51 0.02 -5.55
C TYR A 130 -11.74 -0.65 -4.21
N ASN A 131 -11.48 0.04 -3.10
CA ASN A 131 -11.56 -0.58 -1.79
C ASN A 131 -13.00 -0.78 -1.31
N PHE A 132 -13.91 0.15 -1.62
CA PHE A 132 -15.25 0.19 -1.01
C PHE A 132 -16.40 -0.06 -1.99
N CYS A 133 -16.25 0.27 -3.28
CA CYS A 133 -17.37 0.29 -4.23
C CYS A 133 -17.34 -0.84 -5.26
N TRP A 134 -16.17 -1.42 -5.56
CA TRP A 134 -16.02 -2.40 -6.64
C TRP A 134 -15.70 -3.80 -6.13
N PRO A 135 -16.66 -4.73 -6.17
CA PRO A 135 -16.40 -6.13 -5.86
C PRO A 135 -15.41 -6.75 -6.84
N VAL A 136 -14.38 -7.43 -6.32
CA VAL A 136 -13.37 -8.09 -7.16
C VAL A 136 -13.63 -9.59 -7.23
N ARG A 137 -13.44 -10.18 -8.41
CA ARG A 137 -13.72 -11.60 -8.68
C ARG A 137 -12.96 -12.54 -7.74
N THR A 138 -11.73 -12.19 -7.38
CA THR A 138 -10.84 -13.01 -6.53
C THR A 138 -11.25 -13.04 -5.06
N LEU A 139 -12.08 -12.09 -4.61
CA LEU A 139 -12.57 -12.02 -3.22
C LEU A 139 -14.00 -12.54 -3.06
N ARG A 140 -14.62 -13.06 -4.13
CA ARG A 140 -15.96 -13.65 -4.05
C ARG A 140 -15.97 -14.82 -3.08
N VAL A 141 -17.01 -14.86 -2.24
CA VAL A 141 -17.27 -15.99 -1.35
C VAL A 141 -17.86 -17.12 -2.19
N ARG A 142 -17.39 -18.36 -1.98
CA ARG A 142 -18.03 -19.53 -2.61
C ARG A 142 -19.35 -19.80 -1.91
N SER A 143 -20.42 -19.95 -2.69
CA SER A 143 -21.72 -20.39 -2.19
C SER A 143 -21.92 -21.87 -2.55
N PRO A 144 -22.69 -22.64 -1.77
CA PRO A 144 -23.06 -24.02 -2.13
C PRO A 144 -23.67 -24.12 -3.53
N ASP A 145 -24.44 -23.10 -3.93
CA ASP A 145 -25.18 -23.06 -5.21
C ASP A 145 -24.40 -22.36 -6.34
N GLY A 146 -23.11 -22.08 -6.16
CA GLY A 146 -22.23 -21.48 -7.17
C GLY A 146 -21.48 -20.23 -6.71
N LEU A 147 -21.52 -19.16 -7.52
CA LEU A 147 -20.80 -17.93 -7.21
C LEU A 147 -21.58 -17.12 -6.17
N GLY A 148 -21.04 -17.01 -4.96
CA GLY A 148 -21.59 -16.16 -3.91
C GLY A 148 -21.41 -14.65 -4.19
N PRO A 149 -21.91 -13.80 -3.27
CA PRO A 149 -21.93 -12.36 -3.46
C PRO A 149 -20.52 -11.79 -3.65
N GLY A 150 -20.45 -10.72 -4.44
CA GLY A 150 -19.22 -9.96 -4.65
C GLY A 150 -18.72 -9.34 -3.35
N ARG A 151 -17.42 -9.47 -3.07
CA ARG A 151 -16.77 -8.84 -1.91
C ARG A 151 -15.77 -7.79 -2.37
N THR A 152 -15.73 -6.66 -1.69
CA THR A 152 -14.71 -5.62 -1.89
C THR A 152 -13.48 -5.89 -1.03
N PRO A 153 -12.32 -5.28 -1.33
CA PRO A 153 -11.15 -5.34 -0.46
C PRO A 153 -11.43 -4.86 0.97
N ALA A 154 -12.21 -3.79 1.17
CA ALA A 154 -12.56 -3.30 2.50
C ALA A 154 -13.41 -4.31 3.27
N MET A 155 -14.40 -4.93 2.62
CA MET A 155 -15.15 -6.04 3.22
C MET A 155 -14.25 -7.23 3.56
N ALA A 156 -13.17 -7.44 2.78
CA ALA A 156 -12.28 -8.55 3.01
C ALA A 156 -11.43 -8.48 4.27
N VAL A 157 -11.23 -7.28 4.77
CA VAL A 157 -10.51 -7.00 6.01
C VAL A 157 -11.43 -6.44 7.09
N SER A 158 -12.75 -6.58 6.94
CA SER A 158 -13.77 -6.10 7.87
C SER A 158 -13.70 -4.59 8.15
N LEU A 159 -13.33 -3.80 7.15
CA LEU A 159 -13.40 -2.33 7.20
C LEU A 159 -14.75 -1.79 6.69
N ALA A 160 -15.54 -2.62 6.03
CA ALA A 160 -16.88 -2.30 5.55
C ALA A 160 -17.73 -3.58 5.55
N ASP A 161 -19.03 -3.46 5.83
CA ASP A 161 -19.94 -4.62 5.89
C ASP A 161 -20.70 -4.84 4.58
N GLN A 162 -20.65 -3.87 3.67
CA GLN A 162 -21.35 -3.88 2.40
C GLN A 162 -20.56 -3.18 1.30
N VAL A 163 -20.98 -3.39 0.06
CA VAL A 163 -20.50 -2.62 -1.10
C VAL A 163 -21.10 -1.22 -1.01
N TRP A 164 -20.27 -0.19 -1.07
CA TRP A 164 -20.73 1.19 -1.02
C TRP A 164 -21.16 1.68 -2.41
N SER A 165 -22.20 2.51 -2.44
CA SER A 165 -22.61 3.28 -3.61
C SER A 165 -21.97 4.66 -3.60
N LEU A 166 -21.72 5.22 -4.78
CA LEU A 166 -21.32 6.61 -4.95
C LEU A 166 -22.56 7.43 -5.33
N ALA A 167 -22.74 8.59 -4.71
CA ALA A 167 -23.70 9.59 -5.15
C ALA A 167 -23.06 10.41 -6.28
N GLU A 168 -23.83 10.72 -7.31
CA GLU A 168 -23.45 11.62 -8.42
C GLU A 168 -23.88 13.06 -8.12
#